data_AF-A0A7Y3ZYB0-F1
#
_entry.id   AF-A0A7Y3ZYB0-F1
#
_cell.length_a   1.000
_cell.length_b   1.000
_cell.length_c   1.000
_cell.angle_alpha   90.00
_cell.angle_beta   90.00
_cell.angle_gamma   90.00
#
_symmetry.space_group_name_H-M   'P 1'
#
loop_
_entity.id
_entity.type
_entity.pdbx_description
1 polymer ?
#
loop_
_entity_poly.entity_id
_entity_poly.type
_entity_poly.pdbx_seq_one_letter_code
_entity_poly.pdbx_strand_id
1 'polypeptide(L)'
;MKHRDSNARLARNFMEHVWLERAHENLDEFLSQRVLVKSPLKQSVGSDTLTSAFSSWFRGFPNLCYSERELNLSKDRVHIEWEVDGHHLGEFFGFSATGNPIRYSGSTELIMFDGRIHSYSADVQISSVIEQISSNATTIPDHFRDDIYMRLNQILAVSLTTRQIDCLALHCLRCDHSLILSKLNIKHTTFRTHIERALPIIGLTSRKDIFDWALSNHVLELLIHIGLEKLQ
;
A
#
# COMPACT_ATOMS: atom_id res chain seq x y z
N MET A 1 2.79 -27.85 25.67
CA MET A 1 1.50 -27.70 24.95
C MET A 1 0.76 -26.38 25.22
N LYS A 2 1.11 -25.57 26.24
CA LYS A 2 0.44 -24.29 26.57
C LYS A 2 0.77 -23.09 25.66
N HIS A 3 1.93 -23.09 24.98
CA HIS A 3 2.37 -21.94 24.16
C HIS A 3 1.63 -21.81 22.82
N ARG A 4 1.16 -22.91 22.22
CA ARG A 4 0.47 -22.86 20.93
C ARG A 4 -0.83 -22.05 21.00
N ASP A 5 -1.62 -22.28 22.04
CA ASP A 5 -2.88 -21.56 22.26
C ASP A 5 -2.70 -20.13 22.74
N SER A 6 -1.50 -19.75 23.22
CA SER A 6 -1.22 -18.37 23.64
C SER A 6 -0.93 -17.48 22.45
N ASN A 7 -0.17 -18.00 21.48
CA ASN A 7 0.17 -17.26 20.28
C ASN A 7 -1.05 -17.04 19.38
N ALA A 8 -1.81 -18.11 19.09
CA ALA A 8 -3.04 -17.96 18.30
C ALA A 8 -4.03 -16.97 18.95
N ARG A 9 -4.12 -16.94 20.28
CA ARG A 9 -4.95 -15.99 21.03
C ARG A 9 -4.43 -14.56 20.94
N LEU A 10 -3.13 -14.34 21.13
CA LEU A 10 -2.53 -13.01 20.97
C LEU A 10 -2.78 -12.44 19.57
N ALA A 11 -2.60 -13.28 18.54
CA ALA A 11 -2.86 -12.92 17.16
C ALA A 11 -4.32 -12.55 16.91
N ARG A 12 -5.27 -13.36 17.40
CA ARG A 12 -6.71 -13.05 17.29
C ARG A 12 -7.06 -11.76 18.01
N ASN A 13 -6.67 -11.62 19.27
CA ASN A 13 -6.96 -10.41 20.04
C ASN A 13 -6.39 -9.16 19.35
N PHE A 14 -5.19 -9.24 18.77
CA PHE A 14 -4.61 -8.14 18.00
C PHE A 14 -5.43 -7.81 16.74
N MET A 15 -5.83 -8.83 15.97
CA MET A 15 -6.64 -8.61 14.76
C MET A 15 -8.06 -8.12 15.10
N GLU A 16 -8.66 -8.57 16.20
CA GLU A 16 -9.96 -8.11 16.71
C GLU A 16 -9.88 -6.64 17.14
N HIS A 17 -8.89 -6.28 17.96
CA HIS A 17 -8.61 -4.90 18.38
C HIS A 17 -8.48 -3.96 17.18
N VAL A 18 -7.67 -4.35 16.20
CA VAL A 18 -7.43 -3.52 15.02
C VAL A 18 -8.66 -3.49 14.11
N TRP A 19 -9.20 -4.61 13.67
CA TRP A 19 -10.14 -4.65 12.54
C TRP A 19 -11.61 -4.69 12.93
N LEU A 20 -11.95 -5.25 14.10
CA LEU A 20 -13.33 -5.28 14.59
C LEU A 20 -13.64 -4.08 15.47
N GLU A 21 -12.75 -3.76 16.41
CA GLU A 21 -12.90 -2.61 17.31
C GLU A 21 -12.43 -1.29 16.67
N ARG A 22 -11.68 -1.38 15.56
CA ARG A 22 -11.13 -0.23 14.82
C ARG A 22 -10.18 0.62 15.66
N ALA A 23 -9.55 0.01 16.65
CA ALA A 23 -8.60 0.63 17.54
C ALA A 23 -7.18 0.51 16.95
N HIS A 24 -6.58 1.65 16.66
CA HIS A 24 -5.19 1.76 16.19
C HIS A 24 -4.28 2.48 17.20
N GLU A 25 -4.83 2.76 18.37
CA GLU A 25 -4.15 3.20 19.59
C GLU A 25 -3.76 1.98 20.44
N ASN A 26 -2.82 2.16 21.38
CA ASN A 26 -2.36 1.14 22.33
C ASN A 26 -1.83 -0.15 21.69
N LEU A 27 -1.30 -0.07 20.46
CA LEU A 27 -0.73 -1.22 19.77
C LEU A 27 0.49 -1.80 20.50
N ASP A 28 1.14 -1.01 21.36
CA ASP A 28 2.26 -1.42 22.21
C ASP A 28 1.89 -2.45 23.30
N GLU A 29 0.60 -2.66 23.57
CA GLU A 29 0.13 -3.77 24.40
C GLU A 29 0.35 -5.13 23.71
N PHE A 30 0.30 -5.15 22.37
CA PHE A 30 0.46 -6.37 21.56
C PHE A 30 1.85 -6.48 20.94
N LEU A 31 2.40 -5.36 20.50
CA LEU A 31 3.62 -5.28 19.71
C LEU A 31 4.87 -5.14 20.60
N SER A 32 6.01 -5.57 20.09
CA SER A 32 7.30 -5.21 20.68
C SER A 32 7.67 -3.78 20.29
N GLN A 33 8.42 -3.06 21.13
CA GLN A 33 8.87 -1.69 20.85
C GLN A 33 9.66 -1.57 19.53
N ARG A 34 10.31 -2.66 19.08
CA ARG A 34 11.07 -2.74 17.83
C ARG A 34 10.41 -3.70 16.84
N VAL A 35 9.08 -3.72 16.81
CA VAL A 35 8.34 -4.54 15.84
C VAL A 35 8.80 -4.20 14.43
N LEU A 36 9.09 -5.24 13.65
CA LEU A 36 9.40 -5.11 12.24
C LEU A 36 8.09 -5.13 11.44
N VAL A 37 7.79 -4.05 10.76
CA VAL A 37 6.59 -3.92 9.94
C VAL A 37 7.00 -4.13 8.48
N LYS A 38 6.39 -5.09 7.80
CA LYS A 38 6.52 -5.32 6.36
C LYS A 38 5.15 -5.15 5.72
N SER A 39 4.89 -3.95 5.23
CA SER A 39 3.70 -3.70 4.42
C SER A 39 4.08 -3.81 2.93
N PRO A 40 3.11 -3.89 2.02
CA PRO A 40 3.37 -3.75 0.57
C PRO A 40 4.03 -2.40 0.22
N LEU A 41 3.93 -1.42 1.13
CA LEU A 41 4.39 -0.03 0.99
C LEU A 41 5.85 0.16 1.43
N LYS A 42 6.23 -0.41 2.59
CA LYS A 42 7.54 -0.22 3.24
C LYS A 42 7.87 -1.29 4.28
N GLN A 43 9.16 -1.55 4.48
CA GLN A 43 9.69 -2.20 5.69
C GLN A 43 10.14 -1.14 6.70
N SER A 44 9.54 -1.10 7.88
CA SER A 44 9.88 -0.15 8.95
C SER A 44 10.03 -0.84 10.31
N VAL A 45 10.55 -0.10 11.29
CA VAL A 45 10.67 -0.54 12.68
C VAL A 45 9.82 0.40 13.54
N GLY A 46 9.01 -0.17 14.43
CA GLY A 46 8.10 0.58 15.30
C GLY A 46 6.65 0.58 14.81
N SER A 47 5.73 0.84 15.74
CA SER A 47 4.28 0.74 15.54
C SER A 47 3.68 1.92 14.76
N ASP A 48 4.33 3.08 14.71
CA ASP A 48 3.77 4.30 14.12
C ASP A 48 3.38 4.14 12.64
N THR A 49 4.14 3.31 11.91
CA THR A 49 3.81 2.98 10.51
C THR A 49 2.52 2.17 10.40
N LEU A 50 2.24 1.28 11.35
CA LEU A 50 1.00 0.51 11.40
C LEU A 50 -0.19 1.41 11.76
N THR A 51 -0.04 2.28 12.75
CA THR A 51 -1.09 3.24 13.14
C THR A 51 -1.52 4.10 11.95
N SER A 52 -0.55 4.64 11.20
CA SER A 52 -0.84 5.45 10.01
C SER A 52 -1.51 4.64 8.88
N ALA A 53 -1.07 3.39 8.69
CA ALA A 53 -1.66 2.51 7.69
C ALA A 53 -3.12 2.16 8.05
N PHE A 54 -3.41 1.74 9.27
CA PHE A 54 -4.76 1.41 9.72
C PHE A 54 -5.69 2.63 9.66
N SER A 55 -5.22 3.79 10.10
CA SER A 55 -5.97 5.05 9.99
C SER A 55 -6.40 5.35 8.55
N SER A 56 -5.51 5.12 7.57
CA SER A 56 -5.82 5.32 6.15
C SER A 56 -6.93 4.37 5.67
N TRP A 57 -6.88 3.08 6.05
CA TRP A 57 -7.93 2.11 5.71
C TRP A 57 -9.28 2.45 6.35
N PHE A 58 -9.30 2.83 7.64
CA PHE A 58 -10.55 3.20 8.32
C PHE A 58 -11.15 4.50 7.81
N ARG A 59 -10.30 5.46 7.40
CA ARG A 59 -10.75 6.70 6.75
C ARG A 59 -11.40 6.41 5.40
N GLY A 60 -10.77 5.59 4.56
CA GLY A 60 -11.29 5.23 3.23
C GLY A 60 -12.56 4.39 3.27
N PHE A 61 -12.59 3.42 4.19
CA PHE A 61 -13.63 2.41 4.30
C PHE A 61 -14.20 2.35 5.72
N PRO A 62 -14.91 3.41 6.17
CA PRO A 62 -15.43 3.51 7.53
C PRO A 62 -16.57 2.53 7.83
N ASN A 63 -17.00 1.71 6.87
CA ASN A 63 -17.95 0.62 7.08
C ASN A 63 -17.37 -0.75 6.70
N LEU A 64 -16.04 -0.89 6.66
CA LEU A 64 -15.40 -2.17 6.39
C LEU A 64 -15.82 -3.23 7.40
N CYS A 65 -16.03 -4.45 6.91
CA CYS A 65 -16.41 -5.64 7.64
C CYS A 65 -15.33 -6.69 7.42
N TYR A 66 -14.49 -6.89 8.43
CA TYR A 66 -13.41 -7.87 8.41
C TYR A 66 -13.92 -9.27 8.75
N SER A 67 -13.40 -10.30 8.07
CA SER A 67 -13.67 -11.71 8.33
C SER A 67 -12.39 -12.53 8.25
N GLU A 68 -12.02 -13.20 9.35
CA GLU A 68 -10.96 -14.23 9.36
C GLU A 68 -11.45 -15.47 8.61
N ARG A 69 -10.66 -15.94 7.62
CA ARG A 69 -10.94 -17.14 6.84
C ARG A 69 -10.21 -18.35 7.40
N GLU A 70 -8.92 -18.18 7.65
CA GLU A 70 -8.07 -19.26 8.16
C GLU A 70 -6.99 -18.69 9.07
N LEU A 71 -6.63 -19.45 10.12
CA LEU A 71 -5.52 -19.13 10.99
C LEU A 71 -4.64 -20.37 11.17
N ASN A 72 -3.40 -20.26 10.72
CA ASN A 72 -2.38 -21.30 10.76
C ASN A 72 -1.25 -20.92 11.72
N LEU A 73 -0.99 -21.79 12.69
CA LEU A 73 0.10 -21.59 13.65
C LEU A 73 1.26 -22.56 13.38
N SER A 74 2.44 -22.01 13.16
CA SER A 74 3.69 -22.75 13.03
C SER A 74 4.75 -22.19 13.97
N LYS A 75 4.94 -22.85 15.12
CA LYS A 75 5.88 -22.45 16.19
C LYS A 75 5.62 -21.01 16.69
N ASP A 76 6.45 -20.07 16.26
CA ASP A 76 6.47 -18.64 16.56
C ASP A 76 5.72 -17.80 15.51
N ARG A 77 5.21 -18.43 14.45
CA ARG A 77 4.54 -17.77 13.33
C ARG A 77 3.05 -18.04 13.33
N VAL A 78 2.27 -16.99 13.14
CA VAL A 78 0.84 -17.07 12.87
C VAL A 78 0.59 -16.50 11.48
N HIS A 79 -0.03 -17.27 10.61
CA HIS A 79 -0.51 -16.82 9.32
C HIS A 79 -2.03 -16.74 9.36
N ILE A 80 -2.58 -15.63 8.91
CA ILE A 80 -4.02 -15.35 8.93
C ILE A 80 -4.44 -14.97 7.53
N GLU A 81 -5.38 -15.70 6.96
CA GLU A 81 -6.07 -15.32 5.73
C GLU A 81 -7.38 -14.62 6.10
N TRP A 82 -7.70 -13.56 5.38
CA TRP A 82 -8.87 -12.75 5.69
C TRP A 82 -9.49 -12.12 4.44
N GLU A 83 -10.74 -11.73 4.59
CA GLU A 83 -11.51 -10.99 3.60
C GLU A 83 -12.16 -9.77 4.25
N VAL A 84 -12.37 -8.73 3.44
CA VAL A 84 -13.02 -7.50 3.83
C VAL A 84 -14.04 -7.10 2.77
N ASP A 85 -15.22 -6.74 3.24
CA ASP A 85 -16.28 -6.09 2.45
C ASP A 85 -16.53 -4.67 2.99
N GLY A 86 -16.88 -3.70 2.14
CA GLY A 86 -17.14 -2.33 2.58
C GLY A 86 -17.59 -1.41 1.46
N HIS A 87 -17.57 -0.10 1.74
CA HIS A 87 -17.82 0.95 0.75
C HIS A 87 -16.76 2.05 0.87
N HIS A 88 -16.39 2.64 -0.26
CA HIS A 88 -15.46 3.77 -0.32
C HIS A 88 -16.17 5.07 0.06
N LEU A 89 -16.15 5.42 1.34
CA LEU A 89 -16.92 6.53 1.92
C LEU A 89 -16.05 7.66 2.46
N GLY A 90 -14.74 7.52 2.43
CA GLY A 90 -13.80 8.60 2.71
C GLY A 90 -12.63 8.57 1.74
N GLU A 91 -11.71 9.50 1.91
CA GLU A 91 -10.53 9.58 1.06
C GLU A 91 -9.62 8.38 1.29
N PHE A 92 -9.26 7.67 0.21
CA PHE A 92 -8.33 6.55 0.25
C PHE A 92 -7.28 6.70 -0.85
N PHE A 93 -6.01 6.82 -0.47
CA PHE A 93 -4.90 7.04 -1.41
C PHE A 93 -5.13 8.21 -2.38
N GLY A 94 -5.78 9.28 -1.91
CA GLY A 94 -6.10 10.48 -2.69
C GLY A 94 -7.41 10.41 -3.47
N PHE A 95 -7.95 9.22 -3.71
CA PHE A 95 -9.28 9.08 -4.30
C PHE A 95 -10.35 9.58 -3.33
N SER A 96 -11.14 10.53 -3.78
CA SER A 96 -12.32 10.99 -3.03
C SER A 96 -13.37 9.87 -2.94
N ALA A 97 -14.14 9.88 -1.85
CA ALA A 97 -15.21 8.91 -1.61
C ALA A 97 -16.12 8.75 -2.84
N THR A 98 -16.26 7.53 -3.33
CA THR A 98 -17.07 7.22 -4.53
C THR A 98 -18.41 6.57 -4.22
N GLY A 99 -18.59 6.08 -2.99
CA GLY A 99 -19.75 5.27 -2.59
C GLY A 99 -19.74 3.84 -3.15
N ASN A 100 -18.74 3.47 -3.94
CA ASN A 100 -18.68 2.14 -4.55
C ASN A 100 -18.50 1.05 -3.48
N PRO A 101 -19.17 -0.11 -3.64
CA PRO A 101 -18.85 -1.27 -2.84
C PRO A 101 -17.44 -1.74 -3.18
N ILE A 102 -16.74 -2.23 -2.17
CA ILE A 102 -15.42 -2.83 -2.31
C ILE A 102 -15.40 -4.21 -1.65
N ARG A 103 -14.68 -5.14 -2.28
CA ARG A 103 -14.33 -6.43 -1.70
C ARG A 103 -12.87 -6.73 -1.98
N TYR A 104 -12.13 -7.09 -0.94
CA TYR A 104 -10.73 -7.48 -1.07
C TYR A 104 -10.35 -8.53 -0.04
N SER A 105 -9.26 -9.23 -0.33
CA SER A 105 -8.70 -10.24 0.54
C SER A 105 -7.20 -10.01 0.71
N GLY A 106 -6.65 -10.69 1.69
CA GLY A 106 -5.23 -10.64 1.96
C GLY A 106 -4.81 -11.66 2.99
N SER A 107 -3.54 -11.55 3.37
CA SER A 107 -3.00 -12.34 4.46
C SER A 107 -2.14 -11.50 5.40
N THR A 108 -2.00 -11.97 6.62
CA THR A 108 -1.12 -11.39 7.63
C THR A 108 -0.24 -12.47 8.22
N GLU A 109 1.07 -12.27 8.18
CA GLU A 109 2.06 -13.08 8.91
C GLU A 109 2.55 -12.32 10.14
N LEU A 110 2.40 -12.93 11.31
CA LEU A 110 2.90 -12.46 12.59
C LEU A 110 4.03 -13.37 13.08
N ILE A 111 5.16 -12.79 13.48
CA ILE A 111 6.23 -13.51 14.18
C ILE A 111 6.26 -13.04 15.62
N MET A 112 6.15 -13.98 16.56
CA MET A 112 5.88 -13.67 17.96
C MET A 112 6.71 -14.54 18.90
N PHE A 113 7.29 -13.89 19.91
CA PHE A 113 8.00 -14.52 21.01
C PHE A 113 7.89 -13.62 22.24
N ASP A 114 8.15 -14.18 23.43
CA ASP A 114 8.06 -13.46 24.71
C ASP A 114 6.71 -12.73 24.94
N GLY A 115 5.62 -13.31 24.43
CA GLY A 115 4.27 -12.78 24.58
C GLY A 115 4.00 -11.52 23.75
N ARG A 116 4.84 -11.18 22.77
CA ARG A 116 4.72 -9.99 21.93
C ARG A 116 4.90 -10.30 20.45
N ILE A 117 4.32 -9.45 19.61
CA ILE A 117 4.51 -9.49 18.16
C ILE A 117 5.78 -8.71 17.80
N HIS A 118 6.75 -9.41 17.22
CA HIS A 118 8.03 -8.86 16.80
C HIS A 118 8.12 -8.59 15.30
N SER A 119 7.26 -9.22 14.50
CA SER A 119 7.10 -8.88 13.09
C SER A 119 5.62 -8.90 12.72
N TYR A 120 5.20 -7.89 11.97
CA TYR A 120 3.92 -7.83 11.28
C TYR A 120 4.19 -7.74 9.78
N SER A 121 3.62 -8.65 8.99
CA SER A 121 3.66 -8.56 7.53
C SER A 121 2.25 -8.68 6.98
N ALA A 122 1.84 -7.80 6.08
CA ALA A 122 0.55 -7.89 5.40
C ALA A 122 0.74 -7.95 3.89
N ASP A 123 -0.01 -8.83 3.23
CA ASP A 123 -0.13 -8.89 1.78
C ASP A 123 -1.58 -8.58 1.41
N VAL A 124 -1.77 -7.50 0.65
CA VAL A 124 -3.09 -7.01 0.24
C VAL A 124 -3.01 -6.60 -1.23
N GLN A 125 -3.98 -7.04 -2.03
CA GLN A 125 -4.07 -6.66 -3.44
C GLN A 125 -4.62 -5.24 -3.60
N ILE A 126 -3.78 -4.24 -3.27
CA ILE A 126 -4.17 -2.82 -3.33
C ILE A 126 -4.64 -2.42 -4.74
N SER A 127 -4.05 -2.97 -5.80
CA SER A 127 -4.48 -2.70 -7.18
C SER A 127 -5.96 -3.00 -7.40
N SER A 128 -6.46 -4.13 -6.89
CA SER A 128 -7.87 -4.51 -6.98
C SER A 128 -8.78 -3.53 -6.23
N VAL A 129 -8.34 -3.04 -5.08
CA VAL A 129 -9.08 -2.01 -4.33
C VAL A 129 -9.13 -0.70 -5.12
N ILE A 130 -7.99 -0.27 -5.70
CA ILE A 130 -7.90 0.94 -6.49
C ILE A 130 -8.77 0.86 -7.76
N GLU A 131 -8.79 -0.28 -8.47
CA GLU A 131 -9.66 -0.51 -9.63
C GLU A 131 -11.15 -0.34 -9.26
N GLN A 132 -11.58 -0.90 -8.13
CA GLN A 132 -12.97 -0.81 -7.66
C GLN A 132 -13.38 0.63 -7.30
N ILE A 133 -12.47 1.44 -6.76
CA ILE A 133 -12.77 2.83 -6.36
C ILE A 133 -12.49 3.85 -7.46
N SER A 134 -11.68 3.52 -8.47
CA SER A 134 -11.36 4.41 -9.60
C SER A 134 -12.42 4.42 -10.70
N SER A 135 -13.35 3.46 -10.69
CA SER A 135 -14.35 3.25 -11.76
C SER A 135 -15.43 4.35 -11.88
N ASN A 136 -15.49 5.31 -10.95
CA ASN A 136 -16.28 6.55 -11.07
C ASN A 136 -15.42 7.79 -11.29
N ALA A 137 -14.18 7.63 -11.77
CA ALA A 137 -13.47 8.72 -12.40
C ALA A 137 -14.25 9.12 -13.66
N THR A 138 -15.10 10.13 -13.51
CA THR A 138 -15.68 10.93 -14.60
C THR A 138 -14.68 10.98 -15.75
N THR A 139 -15.09 10.52 -16.94
CA THR A 139 -14.27 10.53 -18.16
C THR A 139 -13.57 11.87 -18.29
N ILE A 140 -12.26 11.88 -18.03
CA ILE A 140 -11.45 13.08 -18.12
C ILE A 140 -11.21 13.31 -19.63
N PRO A 141 -11.60 14.46 -20.20
CA PRO A 141 -11.36 14.75 -21.62
C PRO A 141 -9.86 14.73 -21.93
N ASP A 142 -9.51 14.28 -23.13
CA ASP A 142 -8.14 14.05 -23.65
C ASP A 142 -7.13 15.22 -23.45
N HIS A 143 -7.58 16.42 -23.08
CA HIS A 143 -6.73 17.58 -22.85
C HIS A 143 -5.99 17.56 -21.50
N PHE A 144 -6.41 16.72 -20.55
CA PHE A 144 -5.89 16.71 -19.17
C PHE A 144 -4.62 15.85 -18.97
N ARG A 145 -4.27 14.99 -19.93
CA ARG A 145 -3.06 14.15 -19.83
C ARG A 145 -1.80 14.99 -19.80
N ASP A 146 -1.67 16.00 -20.64
CA ASP A 146 -0.50 16.88 -20.59
C ASP A 146 -0.46 17.69 -19.29
N ASP A 147 -1.63 18.03 -18.74
CA ASP A 147 -1.76 18.72 -17.46
C ASP A 147 -1.26 17.89 -16.28
N ILE A 148 -1.48 16.57 -16.25
CA ILE A 148 -1.09 15.77 -15.08
C ILE A 148 0.44 15.63 -14.91
N TYR A 149 1.18 15.45 -16.01
CA TYR A 149 2.66 15.43 -15.96
C TYR A 149 3.21 16.81 -15.61
N MET A 150 2.60 17.88 -16.14
CA MET A 150 3.01 19.25 -15.85
C MET A 150 2.77 19.61 -14.38
N ARG A 151 1.61 19.22 -13.84
CA ARG A 151 1.24 19.45 -12.45
C ARG A 151 2.14 18.71 -11.47
N LEU A 152 2.51 17.47 -11.77
CA LEU A 152 3.47 16.70 -10.95
C LEU A 152 4.82 17.44 -10.87
N ASN A 153 5.34 17.90 -12.01
CA ASN A 153 6.58 18.66 -12.05
C ASN A 153 6.48 20.00 -11.29
N GLN A 154 5.33 20.68 -11.37
CA GLN A 154 5.07 21.93 -10.64
C GLN A 154 5.03 21.73 -9.12
N ILE A 155 4.32 20.70 -8.64
CA ILE A 155 4.21 20.38 -7.20
C ILE A 155 5.59 20.13 -6.60
N LEU A 156 6.44 19.40 -7.32
CA LEU A 156 7.77 19.02 -6.87
C LEU A 156 8.83 20.09 -7.14
N ALA A 157 8.51 21.12 -7.93
CA ALA A 157 9.46 22.07 -8.49
C ALA A 157 10.65 21.39 -9.20
N VAL A 158 10.37 20.35 -10.01
CA VAL A 158 11.37 19.58 -10.77
C VAL A 158 11.06 19.55 -12.27
N SER A 159 11.98 18.99 -13.06
CA SER A 159 11.85 18.84 -14.51
C SER A 159 12.06 17.40 -14.96
N LEU A 160 11.12 16.51 -14.62
CA LEU A 160 11.10 15.13 -15.10
C LEU A 160 10.46 15.06 -16.49
N THR A 161 11.04 14.22 -17.36
CA THR A 161 10.42 13.86 -18.64
C THR A 161 9.20 12.96 -18.42
N THR A 162 8.25 12.97 -19.36
CA THR A 162 7.09 12.06 -19.35
C THR A 162 7.52 10.61 -19.15
N ARG A 163 8.58 10.17 -19.83
CA ARG A 163 9.12 8.81 -19.68
C ARG A 163 9.68 8.51 -18.29
N GLN A 164 10.32 9.48 -17.64
CA GLN A 164 10.77 9.29 -16.26
C GLN A 164 9.58 9.17 -15.33
N ILE A 165 8.56 10.01 -15.52
CA ILE A 165 7.33 9.96 -14.71
C ILE A 165 6.59 8.63 -14.92
N ASP A 166 6.44 8.16 -16.17
CA ASP A 166 5.88 6.84 -16.48
C ASP A 166 6.62 5.72 -15.73
N CYS A 167 7.96 5.77 -15.73
CA CYS A 167 8.76 4.75 -15.08
C CYS A 167 8.67 4.81 -13.54
N LEU A 168 8.62 6.01 -12.96
CA LEU A 168 8.39 6.20 -11.52
C LEU A 168 7.00 5.68 -11.13
N ALA A 169 5.98 6.00 -11.92
CA ALA A 169 4.60 5.56 -11.74
C ALA A 169 4.47 4.03 -11.73
N LEU A 170 4.96 3.36 -12.77
CA LEU A 170 4.93 1.89 -12.84
C LEU A 170 5.80 1.23 -11.75
N HIS A 171 6.87 1.90 -11.29
CA HIS A 171 7.68 1.42 -10.17
C HIS A 171 6.95 1.51 -8.83
N CYS A 172 6.14 2.56 -8.62
CA CYS A 172 5.25 2.67 -7.46
C CYS A 172 4.18 1.58 -7.45
N LEU A 173 3.70 1.17 -8.63
CA LEU A 173 2.74 0.08 -8.80
C LEU A 173 3.33 -1.33 -8.67
N ARG A 174 4.66 -1.46 -8.52
CA ARG A 174 5.38 -2.74 -8.43
C ARG A 174 5.13 -3.68 -9.63
N CYS A 175 4.89 -3.12 -10.81
CA CYS A 175 4.67 -3.89 -12.03
C CYS A 175 5.86 -4.80 -12.37
N ASP A 176 5.59 -6.01 -12.84
CA ASP A 176 6.63 -6.94 -13.28
C ASP A 176 7.25 -6.55 -14.64
N HIS A 177 8.35 -7.22 -15.00
CA HIS A 177 9.10 -6.92 -16.22
C HIS A 177 8.28 -7.16 -17.50
N SER A 178 7.44 -8.19 -17.53
CA SER A 178 6.60 -8.50 -18.69
C SER A 178 5.57 -7.40 -18.93
N LEU A 179 4.95 -6.91 -17.84
CA LEU A 179 3.95 -5.86 -17.89
C LEU A 179 4.57 -4.54 -18.35
N ILE A 180 5.72 -4.15 -17.78
CA ILE A 180 6.47 -2.96 -18.20
C ILE A 180 6.82 -3.01 -19.69
N LEU A 181 7.33 -4.14 -20.17
CA LEU A 181 7.67 -4.33 -21.58
C LEU A 181 6.44 -4.16 -22.47
N SER A 182 5.33 -4.81 -22.12
CA SER A 182 4.09 -4.76 -22.90
C SER A 182 3.49 -3.35 -22.98
N LYS A 183 3.54 -2.59 -21.88
CA LYS A 183 2.83 -1.31 -21.76
C LYS A 183 3.65 -0.10 -22.19
N LEU A 184 4.96 -0.11 -21.94
CA LEU A 184 5.82 0.99 -22.37
C LEU A 184 6.54 0.72 -23.69
N ASN A 185 6.52 -0.54 -24.19
CA ASN A 185 7.30 -1.00 -25.34
C ASN A 185 8.80 -0.71 -25.17
N ILE A 186 9.33 -0.94 -23.97
CA ILE A 186 10.76 -0.77 -23.65
C ILE A 186 11.29 -1.96 -22.86
N LYS A 187 12.59 -2.25 -23.03
CA LYS A 187 13.26 -3.28 -22.23
C LYS A 187 13.35 -2.85 -20.77
N HIS A 188 13.35 -3.83 -19.86
CA HIS A 188 13.50 -3.57 -18.43
C HIS A 188 14.82 -2.84 -18.08
N THR A 189 15.89 -3.05 -18.86
CA THR A 189 17.15 -2.28 -18.72
C THR A 189 16.93 -0.78 -18.98
N THR A 190 16.20 -0.43 -20.05
CA THR A 190 15.85 0.95 -20.39
C THR A 190 14.96 1.59 -19.32
N PHE A 191 13.95 0.84 -18.85
CA PHE A 191 13.10 1.26 -17.72
C PHE A 191 13.94 1.61 -16.49
N ARG A 192 14.86 0.71 -16.10
CA ARG A 192 15.77 0.93 -14.97
C ARG A 192 16.64 2.17 -15.18
N THR A 193 17.17 2.39 -16.39
CA THR A 193 17.95 3.58 -16.71
C THR A 193 17.14 4.87 -16.54
N HIS A 194 15.86 4.89 -16.93
CA HIS A 194 14.99 6.06 -16.71
C HIS A 194 14.79 6.34 -15.22
N ILE A 195 14.57 5.31 -14.41
CA ILE A 195 14.48 5.46 -12.94
C ILE A 195 15.79 6.00 -12.37
N GLU A 196 16.93 5.39 -12.69
CA GLU A 196 18.23 5.80 -12.17
C GLU A 196 18.57 7.26 -12.52
N ARG A 197 18.14 7.74 -13.69
CA ARG A 197 18.28 9.14 -14.10
C ARG A 197 17.29 10.09 -13.41
N ALA A 198 16.14 9.59 -12.96
CA ALA A 198 15.16 10.38 -12.23
C ALA A 198 15.54 10.60 -10.76
N LEU A 199 16.17 9.61 -10.12
CA LEU A 199 16.55 9.65 -8.70
C LEU A 199 17.26 10.95 -8.26
N PRO A 200 18.35 11.43 -8.91
CA PRO A 200 19.01 12.66 -8.49
C PRO A 200 18.14 13.90 -8.67
N ILE A 201 17.21 13.90 -9.64
CA ILE A 201 16.28 15.03 -9.89
C ILE A 201 15.30 15.17 -8.73
N ILE A 202 14.89 14.06 -8.13
CA ILE A 202 13.94 14.02 -7.01
C ILE A 202 14.62 13.93 -5.63
N GLY A 203 15.94 14.10 -5.57
CA GLY A 203 16.71 14.09 -4.33
C GLY A 203 16.88 12.71 -3.68
N LEU A 204 16.74 11.62 -4.44
CA LEU A 204 16.91 10.25 -3.97
C LEU A 204 18.20 9.61 -4.46
N THR A 205 18.70 8.63 -3.71
CA THR A 205 19.87 7.81 -4.09
C THR A 205 19.51 6.37 -4.39
N SER A 206 18.32 5.92 -4.00
CA SER A 206 17.88 4.54 -4.12
C SER A 206 16.44 4.46 -4.62
N ARG A 207 16.21 3.54 -5.57
CA ARG A 207 14.87 3.26 -6.11
C ARG A 207 13.91 2.65 -5.08
N LYS A 208 14.43 2.08 -3.98
CA LYS A 208 13.57 1.49 -2.94
C LYS A 208 12.75 2.56 -2.23
N ASP A 209 13.24 3.79 -2.21
CA ASP A 209 12.68 4.91 -1.46
C ASP A 209 11.68 5.74 -2.29
N ILE A 210 11.52 5.44 -3.58
CA ILE A 210 10.62 6.18 -4.50
C ILE A 210 9.18 6.22 -4.00
N PHE A 211 8.68 5.10 -3.47
CA PHE A 211 7.30 5.03 -2.99
C PHE A 211 7.09 5.94 -1.76
N ASP A 212 7.97 5.84 -0.77
CA ASP A 212 7.94 6.66 0.44
C ASP A 212 8.13 8.14 0.13
N TRP A 213 9.01 8.45 -0.82
CA TRP A 213 9.22 9.80 -1.31
C TRP A 213 7.96 10.35 -1.97
N ALA A 214 7.32 9.58 -2.85
CA ALA A 214 6.10 10.00 -3.52
C ALA A 214 4.96 10.25 -2.52
N LEU A 215 4.87 9.40 -1.49
CA LEU A 215 3.92 9.56 -0.40
C LEU A 215 4.21 10.83 0.41
N SER A 216 5.47 11.04 0.82
CA SER A 216 5.90 12.18 1.64
C SER A 216 5.80 13.52 0.92
N ASN A 217 5.88 13.52 -0.41
CA ASN A 217 5.73 14.73 -1.23
C ASN A 217 4.32 14.90 -1.80
N HIS A 218 3.33 14.12 -1.33
CA HIS A 218 1.94 14.22 -1.75
C HIS A 218 1.72 14.10 -3.28
N VAL A 219 2.58 13.34 -3.96
CA VAL A 219 2.48 13.07 -5.42
C VAL A 219 2.21 11.61 -5.74
N LEU A 220 2.12 10.74 -4.72
CA LEU A 220 1.84 9.33 -4.93
C LEU A 220 0.55 9.12 -5.71
N GLU A 221 -0.51 9.85 -5.39
CA GLU A 221 -1.79 9.77 -6.11
C GLU A 221 -1.63 10.03 -7.61
N LEU A 222 -0.93 11.12 -7.97
CA LEU A 222 -0.67 11.47 -9.37
C LEU A 222 0.12 10.38 -10.08
N LEU A 223 1.13 9.81 -9.42
CA LEU A 223 1.93 8.71 -9.97
C LEU A 223 1.12 7.42 -10.12
N ILE A 224 0.23 7.10 -9.19
CA ILE A 224 -0.66 5.94 -9.30
C ILE A 224 -1.62 6.14 -10.48
N HIS A 225 -2.23 7.32 -10.62
CA HIS A 225 -3.13 7.63 -11.73
C HIS A 225 -2.41 7.50 -13.08
N ILE A 226 -1.25 8.14 -13.23
CA ILE A 226 -0.41 8.04 -14.44
C ILE A 226 -0.05 6.58 -14.73
N GLY A 227 0.28 5.79 -13.71
CA GLY A 227 0.64 4.39 -13.85
C GLY A 227 -0.52 3.54 -14.37
N LEU A 228 -1.72 3.71 -13.80
CA LEU A 228 -2.92 2.97 -14.20
C LEU A 228 -3.34 3.29 -15.64
N GLU A 229 -3.22 4.54 -16.07
CA GLU A 229 -3.48 4.92 -17.48
C GLU A 229 -2.58 4.16 -18.47
N LYS A 230 -1.37 3.76 -18.07
CA LYS A 230 -0.48 2.94 -18.92
C LYS A 230 -0.86 1.46 -18.91
N LEU A 231 -1.63 1.02 -17.92
CA LEU A 231 -2.06 -0.37 -17.80
C LEU A 231 -3.34 -0.67 -18.58
N GLN A 232 -4.11 0.36 -18.97
CA GLN A 232 -5.19 0.24 -19.95
C GLN A 232 -4.63 -0.12 -21.34
#